data_AF-A0A3B7A8K6-F1
#
_entry.id   AF-A0A3B7A8K6-F1
#
_cell.length_a   1.000
_cell.length_b   1.000
_cell.length_c   1.000
_cell.angle_alpha   90.00
_cell.angle_beta   90.00
_cell.angle_gamma   90.00
#
_symmetry.space_group_name_H-M   'P 1'
#
loop_
_entity.id
_entity.type
_entity.pdbx_description
1 polymer ?
#
loop_
_entity_poly.entity_id
_entity_poly.type
_entity_poly.pdbx_seq_one_letter_code
_entity_poly.pdbx_strand_id
1 'polypeptide(L)'
;MKKLPNQSRASYLNGTFLLPIGLLGLPFAAPAMADSVIERSFALVRESAPSVAPGTVINKANVDQYREFLDAGMILALRNGWYDIKVAPSTSFDVDKAYIAVTEREAKKSPARLGDKPGEILGYTGGRPFPEEPQTSDPRAGEKIAWNFRYAHGDGGAILPILWKYRNLLSGQVERLLRVEVRFLKFKYRTTASPIPDVTPNPSNIYAASYLKVFEPTDFKNTQLLIQRFDDDARQDDAYMYFGFQRRVRRLATGQTTDAFLGSDVMIEDFDGYNARISEMKWTYKETRQLLMPFYNHNDLKLSDEFKDPDGFQYVNFSGQGGCFPDIAWQMRKVHVVEAEPVMPAHPVSKRIFYFDAQTYAIARTLIYDRKGELWKIAILGKSHPDHHLPGNKGTGVPLNDSGAMIDVQAKHCSTGQFKTLAQPGLSPNGLFQVQNLRGGD
;
A
#
# COMPACT_ATOMS: atom_id res chain seq x y z
N MET A 1 36.92 -64.14 -49.64
CA MET A 1 38.29 -64.27 -50.20
C MET A 1 38.48 -63.24 -51.30
N LYS A 2 39.36 -62.25 -51.12
CA LYS A 2 40.39 -61.79 -52.09
C LYS A 2 40.97 -60.43 -51.68
N LYS A 3 42.28 -60.33 -51.87
CA LYS A 3 43.22 -59.24 -51.64
C LYS A 3 43.04 -58.09 -52.66
N LEU A 4 43.35 -56.85 -52.22
CA LEU A 4 44.14 -55.71 -52.80
C LEU A 4 43.98 -55.37 -54.33
N PRO A 5 44.25 -54.13 -54.85
CA PRO A 5 45.33 -53.21 -54.41
C PRO A 5 45.18 -51.66 -54.63
N ASN A 6 46.07 -50.92 -53.94
CA ASN A 6 46.92 -49.75 -54.27
C ASN A 6 46.59 -48.59 -55.25
N GLN A 7 47.00 -47.39 -54.78
CA GLN A 7 47.62 -46.22 -55.43
C GLN A 7 46.70 -45.28 -56.24
N SER A 8 46.84 -43.93 -56.26
CA SER A 8 47.99 -43.04 -56.05
C SER A 8 47.60 -41.58 -55.68
N ARG A 9 48.52 -40.86 -55.01
CA ARG A 9 49.01 -39.44 -55.17
C ARG A 9 48.09 -38.40 -55.87
N ALA A 10 47.99 -37.11 -55.51
CA ALA A 10 48.66 -36.21 -54.56
C ALA A 10 47.93 -34.83 -54.52
N SER A 11 48.15 -34.04 -53.43
CA SER A 11 48.14 -32.55 -53.30
C SER A 11 46.89 -31.76 -53.78
N TYR A 12 46.24 -30.89 -53.00
CA TYR A 12 46.76 -29.63 -52.42
C TYR A 12 45.96 -29.17 -51.17
N LEU A 13 46.61 -28.30 -50.40
CA LEU A 13 46.20 -27.56 -49.20
C LEU A 13 44.72 -27.14 -49.10
N ASN A 14 44.13 -27.32 -47.92
CA ASN A 14 43.69 -26.22 -47.04
C ASN A 14 43.19 -26.78 -45.70
N GLY A 15 43.98 -26.57 -44.64
CA GLY A 15 43.61 -26.94 -43.29
C GLY A 15 42.63 -25.92 -42.69
N THR A 16 41.52 -26.40 -42.15
CA THR A 16 40.69 -25.63 -41.22
C THR A 16 40.43 -26.50 -39.99
N PHE A 17 41.11 -26.16 -38.89
CA PHE A 17 40.84 -26.70 -37.56
C PHE A 17 39.50 -26.16 -37.06
N LEU A 18 38.55 -27.05 -36.75
CA LEU A 18 37.34 -26.72 -35.99
C LEU A 18 37.63 -26.92 -34.49
N LEU A 19 37.75 -25.81 -33.77
CA LEU A 19 37.72 -25.75 -32.30
C LEU A 19 36.26 -25.70 -31.82
N PRO A 20 35.89 -26.39 -30.73
CA PRO A 20 34.57 -26.26 -30.13
C PRO A 20 34.52 -24.95 -29.33
N ILE A 21 33.66 -24.01 -29.73
CA ILE A 21 33.39 -22.79 -28.97
C ILE A 21 32.47 -23.16 -27.81
N GLY A 22 33.01 -23.09 -26.59
CA GLY A 22 32.21 -23.10 -25.37
C GLY A 22 31.33 -21.85 -25.31
N LEU A 23 30.03 -22.03 -25.07
CA LEU A 23 29.13 -20.94 -24.70
C LEU A 23 29.51 -20.44 -23.30
N LEU A 24 30.28 -19.35 -23.25
CA LEU A 24 30.38 -18.50 -22.08
C LEU A 24 29.05 -17.74 -21.93
N GLY A 25 28.31 -18.05 -20.87
CA GLY A 25 27.14 -17.28 -20.46
C GLY A 25 27.54 -15.85 -20.13
N LEU A 26 27.09 -14.89 -20.94
CA LEU A 26 27.19 -13.47 -20.63
C LEU A 26 26.20 -13.18 -19.48
N PRO A 27 26.62 -12.50 -18.41
CA PRO A 27 25.68 -11.97 -17.44
C PRO A 27 24.80 -10.92 -18.13
N PHE A 28 23.48 -11.11 -18.12
CA PHE A 28 22.53 -10.06 -18.47
C PHE A 28 22.69 -8.92 -17.46
N ALA A 29 23.47 -7.90 -17.82
CA ALA A 29 23.43 -6.63 -17.14
C ALA A 29 22.11 -5.95 -17.52
N ALA A 30 21.28 -5.62 -16.52
CA ALA A 30 20.13 -4.76 -16.74
C ALA A 30 20.60 -3.43 -17.36
N PRO A 31 19.91 -2.90 -18.38
CA PRO A 31 20.27 -1.59 -18.93
C PRO A 31 20.18 -0.53 -17.82
N ALA A 32 21.19 0.32 -17.72
CA ALA A 32 21.15 1.47 -16.82
C ALA A 32 19.93 2.34 -17.18
N MET A 33 19.09 2.64 -16.20
CA MET A 33 17.94 3.52 -16.40
C MET A 33 18.42 4.95 -16.70
N ALA A 34 17.88 5.55 -17.76
CA ALA A 34 18.12 6.96 -18.06
C ALA A 34 17.50 7.85 -16.97
N ASP A 35 18.21 8.92 -16.56
CA ASP A 35 17.76 9.85 -15.50
C ASP A 35 16.32 10.36 -15.72
N SER A 36 15.91 10.54 -16.98
CA SER A 36 14.55 10.95 -17.35
C SER A 36 13.43 9.98 -16.93
N VAL A 37 13.72 8.68 -16.75
CA VAL A 37 12.71 7.68 -16.30
C VAL A 37 12.39 7.89 -14.83
N ILE A 38 13.42 8.11 -14.01
CA ILE A 38 13.29 8.29 -12.57
C ILE A 38 12.55 9.59 -12.27
N GLU A 39 12.95 10.69 -12.92
CA GLU A 39 12.28 11.99 -12.80
C GLU A 39 10.79 11.89 -13.16
N ARG A 40 10.45 11.25 -14.29
CA ARG A 40 9.06 11.03 -14.70
C ARG A 40 8.27 10.25 -13.66
N SER A 41 8.87 9.25 -13.00
CA SER A 41 8.17 8.46 -11.98
C SER A 41 7.70 9.29 -10.77
N PHE A 42 8.34 10.44 -10.48
CA PHE A 42 8.00 11.30 -9.35
C PHE A 42 7.19 12.56 -9.75
N ALA A 43 7.27 13.01 -11.01
CA ALA A 43 6.67 14.26 -11.49
C ALA A 43 5.25 14.14 -12.08
N LEU A 44 4.59 12.98 -11.92
CA LEU A 44 3.42 12.56 -12.72
C LEU A 44 2.17 13.45 -12.67
N VAL A 45 1.96 14.25 -11.61
CA VAL A 45 0.75 15.09 -11.48
C VAL A 45 0.88 16.41 -12.25
N ARG A 46 2.11 16.92 -12.43
CA ARG A 46 2.33 18.20 -13.13
C ARG A 46 2.01 18.13 -14.62
N GLU A 47 1.88 16.93 -15.17
CA GLU A 47 1.76 16.67 -16.62
C GLU A 47 0.32 16.46 -17.11
N SER A 48 -0.70 16.37 -16.24
CA SER A 48 -2.08 16.10 -16.67
C SER A 48 -3.06 17.24 -16.38
N ALA A 49 -3.65 17.84 -17.41
CA ALA A 49 -4.86 18.63 -17.26
C ALA A 49 -6.00 17.73 -16.73
N PRO A 50 -6.81 18.18 -15.75
CA PRO A 50 -7.82 17.32 -15.15
C PRO A 50 -8.93 17.01 -16.16
N SER A 51 -9.17 15.71 -16.41
CA SER A 51 -10.24 15.25 -17.32
C SER A 51 -11.65 15.53 -16.77
N VAL A 52 -11.76 15.79 -15.46
CA VAL A 52 -12.99 16.21 -14.79
C VAL A 52 -12.74 17.57 -14.15
N ALA A 53 -13.57 18.56 -14.47
CA ALA A 53 -13.38 19.93 -13.98
C ALA A 53 -13.53 20.01 -12.44
N PRO A 54 -12.62 20.70 -11.73
CA PRO A 54 -12.83 21.03 -10.32
C PRO A 54 -14.16 21.74 -10.08
N GLY A 55 -14.80 21.46 -8.95
CA GLY A 55 -16.15 21.94 -8.61
C GLY A 55 -17.28 21.06 -9.16
N THR A 56 -16.98 20.07 -10.03
CA THR A 56 -17.95 19.07 -10.45
C THR A 56 -18.44 18.27 -9.24
N VAL A 57 -19.77 18.06 -9.15
CA VAL A 57 -20.38 17.12 -8.21
C VAL A 57 -20.95 15.95 -9.00
N ILE A 58 -20.42 14.76 -8.72
CA ILE A 58 -20.86 13.51 -9.34
C ILE A 58 -21.79 12.81 -8.36
N ASN A 59 -23.00 12.48 -8.80
CA ASN A 59 -24.05 11.89 -7.99
C ASN A 59 -24.84 10.87 -8.81
N LYS A 60 -25.93 10.35 -8.23
CA LYS A 60 -26.81 9.37 -8.88
C LYS A 60 -27.32 9.81 -10.26
N ALA A 61 -27.56 11.10 -10.48
CA ALA A 61 -28.17 11.61 -11.70
C ALA A 61 -27.20 11.71 -12.89
N ASN A 62 -25.89 11.79 -12.64
CA ASN A 62 -24.89 12.01 -13.69
C ASN A 62 -23.74 11.00 -13.70
N VAL A 63 -23.71 10.01 -12.80
CA VAL A 63 -22.63 9.01 -12.68
C VAL A 63 -22.25 8.35 -14.02
N ASP A 64 -23.20 8.09 -14.90
CA ASP A 64 -22.94 7.44 -16.18
C ASP A 64 -22.06 8.28 -17.12
N GLN A 65 -22.05 9.61 -16.96
CA GLN A 65 -21.19 10.54 -17.71
C GLN A 65 -19.73 10.47 -17.27
N TYR A 66 -19.46 10.01 -16.04
CA TYR A 66 -18.12 10.02 -15.42
C TYR A 66 -17.59 8.61 -15.12
N ARG A 67 -18.26 7.56 -15.63
CA ARG A 67 -17.96 6.16 -15.31
C ARG A 67 -16.51 5.75 -15.58
N GLU A 68 -15.84 6.38 -16.55
CA GLU A 68 -14.45 6.08 -16.91
C GLU A 68 -13.45 6.56 -15.84
N PHE A 69 -13.82 7.55 -15.03
CA PHE A 69 -12.99 8.13 -13.98
C PHE A 69 -13.30 7.57 -12.59
N LEU A 70 -14.09 6.49 -12.52
CA LEU A 70 -14.58 5.89 -11.28
C LEU A 70 -14.30 4.39 -11.24
N ASP A 71 -14.04 3.86 -10.05
CA ASP A 71 -14.02 2.42 -9.83
C ASP A 71 -15.44 1.85 -9.69
N ALA A 72 -15.58 0.54 -9.89
CA ALA A 72 -16.87 -0.14 -9.85
C ALA A 72 -17.61 0.01 -8.50
N GLY A 73 -16.87 0.13 -7.39
CA GLY A 73 -17.45 0.34 -6.06
C GLY A 73 -18.05 1.73 -5.93
N MET A 74 -17.37 2.77 -6.42
CA MET A 74 -17.93 4.13 -6.41
C MET A 74 -19.10 4.28 -7.36
N ILE A 75 -19.07 3.65 -8.54
CA ILE A 75 -20.23 3.60 -9.45
C ILE A 75 -21.43 2.98 -8.72
N LEU A 76 -21.22 1.86 -8.00
CA LEU A 76 -22.28 1.22 -7.22
C LEU A 76 -22.83 2.16 -6.13
N ALA A 77 -21.96 2.81 -5.36
CA ALA A 77 -22.37 3.75 -4.31
C ALA A 77 -23.19 4.92 -4.87
N LEU A 78 -22.71 5.56 -5.94
CA LEU A 78 -23.37 6.69 -6.60
C LEU A 78 -24.74 6.28 -7.19
N ARG A 79 -24.82 5.15 -7.90
CA ARG A 79 -26.09 4.66 -8.48
C ARG A 79 -27.13 4.33 -7.42
N ASN A 80 -26.70 3.86 -6.25
CA ASN A 80 -27.58 3.65 -5.11
C ASN A 80 -27.96 4.95 -4.39
N GLY A 81 -27.36 6.09 -4.74
CA GLY A 81 -27.56 7.37 -4.07
C GLY A 81 -26.92 7.41 -2.68
N TRP A 82 -25.90 6.59 -2.44
CA TRP A 82 -25.26 6.51 -1.13
C TRP A 82 -24.24 7.60 -0.88
N TYR A 83 -23.76 8.25 -1.92
CA TYR A 83 -22.70 9.24 -1.81
C TYR A 83 -22.75 10.20 -2.98
N ASP A 84 -22.11 11.35 -2.83
CA ASP A 84 -21.83 12.32 -3.88
C ASP A 84 -20.33 12.61 -3.85
N ILE A 85 -19.66 12.56 -5.00
CA ILE A 85 -18.24 12.89 -5.12
C ILE A 85 -18.11 14.36 -5.52
N LYS A 86 -17.45 15.16 -4.67
CA LYS A 86 -17.03 16.52 -4.98
C LYS A 86 -15.63 16.47 -5.59
N VAL A 87 -15.40 17.13 -6.72
CA VAL A 87 -14.09 17.13 -7.39
C VAL A 87 -13.31 18.39 -7.02
N ALA A 88 -12.07 18.23 -6.58
CA ALA A 88 -11.12 19.31 -6.30
C ALA A 88 -10.00 19.38 -7.36
N PRO A 89 -9.28 20.52 -7.45
CA PRO A 89 -8.04 20.59 -8.21
C PRO A 89 -7.02 19.55 -7.71
N SER A 90 -6.31 18.91 -8.63
CA SER A 90 -5.26 17.96 -8.27
C SER A 90 -4.04 18.69 -7.74
N THR A 91 -3.56 18.28 -6.57
CA THR A 91 -2.28 18.72 -5.99
C THR A 91 -1.21 17.64 -6.20
N SER A 92 0.04 18.07 -6.40
CA SER A 92 1.18 17.15 -6.46
C SER A 92 1.52 16.67 -5.04
N PHE A 93 1.65 15.37 -4.83
CA PHE A 93 2.15 14.79 -3.58
C PHE A 93 3.62 14.44 -3.78
N ASP A 94 4.45 15.48 -3.86
CA ASP A 94 5.88 15.31 -4.08
C ASP A 94 6.49 14.53 -2.90
N VAL A 95 7.15 13.43 -3.21
CA VAL A 95 7.84 12.62 -2.20
C VAL A 95 9.14 13.31 -1.77
N ASP A 96 9.67 12.94 -0.60
CA ASP A 96 10.88 13.57 -0.08
C ASP A 96 12.10 13.39 -1.00
N LYS A 97 12.93 14.42 -1.07
CA LYS A 97 14.12 14.48 -1.92
C LYS A 97 15.16 13.41 -1.57
N ALA A 98 15.27 13.01 -0.29
CA ALA A 98 16.22 11.97 0.08
C ALA A 98 15.80 10.61 -0.50
N TYR A 99 14.50 10.31 -0.57
CA TYR A 99 13.99 9.11 -1.21
C TYR A 99 14.26 9.09 -2.72
N ILE A 100 14.10 10.24 -3.40
CA ILE A 100 14.44 10.39 -4.83
C ILE A 100 15.94 10.17 -5.05
N ALA A 101 16.80 10.83 -4.26
CA ALA A 101 18.25 10.69 -4.39
C ALA A 101 18.75 9.26 -4.12
N VAL A 102 18.13 8.55 -3.17
CA VAL A 102 18.41 7.12 -2.94
C VAL A 102 17.97 6.29 -4.14
N THR A 103 16.79 6.55 -4.71
CA THR A 103 16.29 5.86 -5.92
C THR A 103 17.26 6.02 -7.08
N GLU A 104 17.70 7.24 -7.38
CA GLU A 104 18.66 7.53 -8.44
C GLU A 104 20.01 6.83 -8.23
N ARG A 105 20.50 6.84 -6.99
CA ARG A 105 21.75 6.20 -6.63
C ARG A 105 21.67 4.68 -6.80
N GLU A 106 20.64 4.05 -6.25
CA GLU A 106 20.53 2.58 -6.28
C GLU A 106 20.17 2.04 -7.67
N ALA A 107 19.43 2.80 -8.48
CA ALA A 107 19.22 2.46 -9.90
C ALA A 107 20.53 2.35 -10.70
N LYS A 108 21.57 3.11 -10.32
CA LYS A 108 22.89 3.08 -10.96
C LYS A 108 23.84 2.06 -10.32
N LYS A 109 23.76 1.89 -9.00
CA LYS A 109 24.71 1.07 -8.20
C LYS A 109 24.32 -0.40 -8.13
N SER A 110 23.05 -0.68 -7.83
CA SER A 110 22.53 -2.03 -7.59
C SER A 110 21.02 -2.04 -7.91
N PRO A 111 20.66 -1.98 -9.21
CA PRO A 111 19.25 -1.89 -9.60
C PRO A 111 18.50 -3.12 -9.09
N ALA A 112 17.34 -2.87 -8.47
CA ALA A 112 16.49 -3.93 -7.97
C ALA A 112 15.96 -4.78 -9.13
N ARG A 113 15.88 -6.09 -8.92
CA ARG A 113 15.27 -7.03 -9.86
C ARG A 113 14.44 -8.06 -9.10
N LEU A 114 13.39 -8.55 -9.73
CA LEU A 114 12.65 -9.69 -9.17
C LEU A 114 13.55 -10.94 -9.19
N GLY A 115 13.42 -11.78 -8.18
CA GLY A 115 13.98 -13.13 -8.16
C GLY A 115 13.13 -14.09 -9.00
N ASP A 116 13.43 -15.38 -8.93
CA ASP A 116 12.74 -16.37 -9.76
C ASP A 116 11.32 -16.66 -9.24
N LYS A 117 11.10 -16.45 -7.94
CA LYS A 117 9.81 -16.68 -7.28
C LYS A 117 9.09 -15.37 -6.94
N PRO A 118 7.75 -15.39 -6.81
CA PRO A 118 7.00 -14.27 -6.24
C PRO A 118 7.50 -13.92 -4.83
N GLY A 119 7.64 -12.63 -4.53
CA GLY A 119 8.13 -12.17 -3.23
C GLY A 119 9.65 -12.22 -3.07
N GLU A 120 10.41 -12.52 -4.12
CA GLU A 120 11.87 -12.34 -4.11
C GLU A 120 12.24 -11.02 -4.81
N ILE A 121 13.00 -10.18 -4.12
CA ILE A 121 13.61 -8.96 -4.67
C ILE A 121 15.12 -8.97 -4.39
N LEU A 122 15.91 -8.82 -5.45
CA LEU A 122 17.36 -8.95 -5.41
C LEU A 122 18.00 -7.58 -5.70
N GLY A 123 19.08 -7.27 -4.99
CA GLY A 123 19.84 -6.02 -5.17
C GLY A 123 19.18 -4.77 -4.59
N TYR A 124 17.97 -4.86 -4.04
CA TYR A 124 17.29 -3.72 -3.44
C TYR A 124 17.98 -3.27 -2.14
N THR A 125 18.30 -1.98 -2.05
CA THR A 125 18.95 -1.38 -0.88
C THR A 125 18.38 -0.02 -0.47
N GLY A 126 17.28 0.42 -1.10
CA GLY A 126 16.56 1.65 -0.75
C GLY A 126 15.89 2.32 -1.95
N GLY A 127 15.01 3.28 -1.66
CA GLY A 127 14.31 4.07 -2.68
C GLY A 127 13.17 3.30 -3.36
N ARG A 128 12.74 3.76 -4.54
CA ARG A 128 11.73 3.08 -5.35
C ARG A 128 12.41 1.97 -6.16
N PRO A 129 12.06 0.68 -5.96
CA PRO A 129 12.75 -0.41 -6.64
C PRO A 129 12.51 -0.43 -8.16
N PHE A 130 11.31 -0.10 -8.63
CA PHE A 130 10.91 -0.21 -10.04
C PHE A 130 10.26 1.10 -10.54
N PRO A 131 11.04 2.16 -10.82
CA PRO A 131 10.49 3.45 -11.23
C PRO A 131 10.02 3.49 -12.70
N GLU A 132 10.21 2.43 -13.48
CA GLU A 132 9.72 2.35 -14.86
C GLU A 132 8.19 2.31 -14.94
N GLU A 133 7.63 2.86 -16.02
CA GLU A 133 6.19 2.78 -16.28
C GLU A 133 5.77 1.32 -16.50
N PRO A 134 4.78 0.78 -15.76
CA PRO A 134 4.37 -0.60 -15.89
C PRO A 134 3.77 -0.89 -17.27
N GLN A 135 4.17 -2.02 -17.84
CA GLN A 135 3.72 -2.48 -19.17
C GLN A 135 2.82 -3.70 -19.02
N THR A 136 1.75 -3.75 -19.81
CA THR A 136 0.84 -4.92 -19.83
C THR A 136 1.50 -6.17 -20.44
N SER A 137 2.58 -5.98 -21.20
CA SER A 137 3.41 -7.06 -21.73
C SER A 137 4.34 -7.69 -20.69
N ASP A 138 4.60 -7.03 -19.55
CA ASP A 138 5.38 -7.59 -18.45
C ASP A 138 4.44 -8.38 -17.51
N PRO A 139 4.54 -9.73 -17.49
CA PRO A 139 3.63 -10.57 -16.71
C PRO A 139 3.79 -10.37 -15.20
N ARG A 140 4.87 -9.72 -14.73
CA ARG A 140 5.14 -9.45 -13.31
C ARG A 140 5.13 -7.96 -12.98
N ALA A 141 4.60 -7.10 -13.86
CA ALA A 141 4.43 -5.67 -13.59
C ALA A 141 3.60 -5.41 -12.32
N GLY A 142 2.58 -6.25 -12.06
CA GLY A 142 1.77 -6.13 -10.83
C GLY A 142 2.60 -6.34 -9.56
N GLU A 143 3.54 -7.28 -9.59
CA GLU A 143 4.43 -7.55 -8.45
C GLU A 143 5.43 -6.39 -8.24
N LYS A 144 5.95 -5.80 -9.31
CA LYS A 144 6.79 -4.60 -9.23
C LYS A 144 6.06 -3.43 -8.57
N ILE A 145 4.79 -3.22 -8.92
CA ILE A 145 3.95 -2.19 -8.29
C ILE A 145 3.73 -2.50 -6.79
N ALA A 146 3.49 -3.77 -6.43
CA ALA A 146 3.36 -4.18 -5.04
C ALA A 146 4.63 -3.91 -4.23
N TRP A 147 5.82 -4.14 -4.82
CA TRP A 147 7.10 -3.79 -4.22
C TRP A 147 7.31 -2.28 -4.06
N ASN A 148 6.92 -1.49 -5.06
CA ASN A 148 6.97 -0.03 -4.95
C ASN A 148 6.06 0.50 -3.84
N PHE A 149 4.89 -0.10 -3.63
CA PHE A 149 4.05 0.21 -2.47
C PHE A 149 4.69 -0.21 -1.15
N ARG A 150 5.20 -1.45 -1.06
CA ARG A 150 5.86 -1.96 0.16
C ARG A 150 6.99 -1.06 0.61
N TYR A 151 7.76 -0.51 -0.32
CA TYR A 151 8.89 0.37 -0.06
C TYR A 151 8.62 1.86 -0.27
N ALA A 152 7.36 2.26 -0.44
CA ALA A 152 6.95 3.66 -0.58
C ALA A 152 7.52 4.52 0.54
N HIS A 153 7.78 5.80 0.28
CA HIS A 153 8.54 6.69 1.16
C HIS A 153 7.91 6.89 2.56
N GLY A 154 8.75 7.35 3.51
CA GLY A 154 8.41 7.48 4.93
C GLY A 154 9.02 6.36 5.77
N ASP A 155 9.63 6.72 6.91
CA ASP A 155 10.41 5.80 7.74
C ASP A 155 9.73 5.40 9.06
N GLY A 156 8.53 5.93 9.31
CA GLY A 156 7.77 5.71 10.53
C GLY A 156 6.87 6.88 10.88
N GLY A 157 6.09 6.71 11.94
CA GLY A 157 5.12 7.68 12.40
C GLY A 157 4.13 7.06 13.37
N ALA A 158 3.07 7.81 13.66
CA ALA A 158 2.00 7.38 14.55
C ALA A 158 0.64 7.95 14.11
N ILE A 159 -0.44 7.29 14.52
CA ILE A 159 -1.81 7.79 14.42
C ILE A 159 -2.36 7.86 15.84
N LEU A 160 -2.54 9.08 16.36
CA LEU A 160 -2.75 9.37 17.78
C LEU A 160 -3.92 10.35 17.97
N PRO A 161 -5.19 9.89 17.94
CA PRO A 161 -5.64 8.52 17.72
C PRO A 161 -6.31 8.31 16.34
N ILE A 162 -6.73 7.08 16.10
CA ILE A 162 -7.84 6.70 15.23
C ILE A 162 -9.12 6.69 16.08
N LEU A 163 -10.15 7.41 15.61
CA LEU A 163 -11.52 7.31 16.11
C LEU A 163 -12.31 6.44 15.14
N TRP A 164 -12.54 5.18 15.52
CA TRP A 164 -13.01 4.12 14.64
C TRP A 164 -14.44 3.72 14.98
N LYS A 165 -15.40 4.00 14.10
CA LYS A 165 -16.82 3.71 14.30
C LYS A 165 -17.32 2.60 13.41
N TYR A 166 -18.15 1.73 13.97
CA TYR A 166 -18.89 0.70 13.25
C TYR A 166 -20.32 1.15 13.10
N ARG A 167 -20.88 1.02 11.89
CA ARG A 167 -22.16 1.61 11.55
C ARG A 167 -22.97 0.69 10.67
N ASN A 168 -24.28 0.68 10.89
CA ASN A 168 -25.20 0.20 9.88
C ASN A 168 -25.26 1.19 8.71
N LEU A 169 -25.01 0.74 7.48
CA LEU A 169 -25.00 1.59 6.28
C LEU A 169 -26.39 2.20 6.03
N LEU A 170 -27.47 1.45 6.23
CA LEU A 170 -28.82 1.92 5.88
C LEU A 170 -29.40 2.85 6.93
N SER A 171 -29.30 2.52 8.21
CA SER A 171 -29.88 3.34 9.29
C SER A 171 -28.94 4.44 9.78
N GLY A 172 -27.63 4.30 9.58
CA GLY A 172 -26.62 5.18 10.16
C GLY A 172 -26.40 4.99 11.66
N GLN A 173 -27.03 3.97 12.27
CA GLN A 173 -26.83 3.63 13.67
C GLN A 173 -25.35 3.33 13.92
N VAL A 174 -24.75 4.05 14.86
CA VAL A 174 -23.40 3.75 15.36
C VAL A 174 -23.52 2.63 16.38
N GLU A 175 -22.87 1.51 16.09
CA GLU A 175 -22.89 0.31 16.94
C GLU A 175 -21.75 0.34 17.95
N ARG A 176 -20.57 0.83 17.53
CA ARG A 176 -19.38 0.97 18.38
C ARG A 176 -18.52 2.15 17.96
N LEU A 177 -17.74 2.67 18.91
CA LEU A 177 -16.66 3.63 18.70
C LEU A 177 -15.43 3.12 19.48
N LEU A 178 -14.32 2.94 18.78
CA LEU A 178 -13.02 2.62 19.38
C LEU A 178 -12.10 3.83 19.28
N ARG A 179 -11.31 4.05 20.33
CA ARG A 179 -10.16 4.97 20.31
C ARG A 179 -8.88 4.14 20.29
N VAL A 180 -8.16 4.22 19.19
CA VAL A 180 -7.01 3.35 18.91
C VAL A 180 -5.79 4.20 18.61
N GLU A 181 -4.65 3.86 19.19
CA GLU A 181 -3.37 4.42 18.76
C GLU A 181 -2.62 3.40 17.92
N VAL A 182 -1.97 3.87 16.85
CA VAL A 182 -1.10 3.07 16.00
C VAL A 182 0.26 3.73 15.91
N ARG A 183 1.31 2.95 16.02
CA ARG A 183 2.71 3.37 15.85
C ARG A 183 3.35 2.44 14.84
N PHE A 184 4.15 2.98 13.94
CA PHE A 184 4.82 2.19 12.91
C PHE A 184 6.23 2.72 12.65
N LEU A 185 7.12 1.81 12.27
CA LEU A 185 8.53 2.11 12.04
C LEU A 185 9.11 1.17 10.99
N LYS A 186 9.89 1.72 10.06
CA LYS A 186 10.79 0.92 9.21
C LYS A 186 12.11 0.71 9.91
N PHE A 187 12.56 -0.52 10.00
CA PHE A 187 13.85 -0.90 10.53
C PHE A 187 14.94 -0.96 9.45
N LYS A 188 14.56 -1.13 8.17
CA LYS A 188 15.50 -1.15 7.03
C LYS A 188 15.10 -0.19 5.92
N TYR A 189 16.08 0.12 5.08
CA TYR A 189 15.91 0.94 3.86
C TYR A 189 15.36 2.34 4.14
N ARG A 190 15.71 2.88 5.30
CA ARG A 190 15.33 4.23 5.75
C ARG A 190 16.06 5.26 4.91
N THR A 191 15.38 6.35 4.60
CA THR A 191 15.89 7.39 3.69
C THR A 191 15.95 8.78 4.30
N THR A 192 15.18 9.03 5.35
CA THR A 192 14.91 10.36 5.90
C THR A 192 15.24 10.49 7.39
N ALA A 193 15.09 9.42 8.16
CA ALA A 193 15.23 9.47 9.61
C ALA A 193 16.35 8.55 10.12
N SER A 194 17.31 9.13 10.83
CA SER A 194 18.40 8.37 11.47
C SER A 194 17.87 7.29 12.42
N PRO A 195 18.57 6.14 12.53
CA PRO A 195 19.73 5.74 11.73
C PRO A 195 19.37 5.40 10.27
N ILE A 196 20.28 5.70 9.35
CA ILE A 196 20.16 5.43 7.90
C ILE A 196 21.34 4.53 7.48
N PRO A 197 21.13 3.47 6.68
CA PRO A 197 19.84 3.02 6.13
C PRO A 197 19.02 2.19 7.11
N ASP A 198 19.64 1.63 8.15
CA ASP A 198 19.01 0.60 8.99
C ASP A 198 19.12 0.94 10.48
N VAL A 199 18.09 0.54 11.22
CA VAL A 199 18.13 0.49 12.69
C VAL A 199 19.01 -0.67 13.13
N THR A 200 19.99 -0.40 13.99
CA THR A 200 20.87 -1.41 14.56
C THR A 200 20.87 -1.34 16.09
N PRO A 201 21.00 -2.49 16.79
CA PRO A 201 21.02 -3.85 16.24
C PRO A 201 19.62 -4.32 15.75
N ASN A 202 19.59 -5.16 14.71
CA ASN A 202 18.37 -5.78 14.17
C ASN A 202 18.60 -7.28 13.88
N PRO A 203 18.81 -8.10 14.93
CA PRO A 203 19.23 -9.50 14.77
C PRO A 203 18.15 -10.37 14.10
N SER A 204 16.88 -9.96 14.17
CA SER A 204 15.76 -10.67 13.55
C SER A 204 15.53 -10.30 12.09
N ASN A 205 16.31 -9.35 11.54
CA ASN A 205 16.17 -8.81 10.18
C ASN A 205 14.74 -8.32 9.88
N ILE A 206 14.17 -7.56 10.82
CA ILE A 206 12.86 -6.92 10.66
C ILE A 206 13.00 -5.83 9.59
N TYR A 207 12.10 -5.79 8.62
CA TYR A 207 11.97 -4.69 7.67
C TYR A 207 11.15 -3.55 8.28
N ALA A 208 9.98 -3.86 8.83
CA ALA A 208 9.06 -2.88 9.41
C ALA A 208 8.24 -3.52 10.53
N ALA A 209 7.75 -2.69 11.45
CA ALA A 209 6.83 -3.14 12.48
C ALA A 209 5.73 -2.12 12.74
N SER A 210 4.57 -2.62 13.15
CA SER A 210 3.45 -1.81 13.62
C SER A 210 2.99 -2.29 14.99
N TYR A 211 2.57 -1.33 15.81
CA TYR A 211 2.07 -1.54 17.15
C TYR A 211 0.78 -0.76 17.32
N LEU A 212 -0.26 -1.43 17.78
CA LEU A 212 -1.59 -0.88 17.98
C LEU A 212 -2.01 -1.08 19.44
N LYS A 213 -2.63 -0.07 20.06
CA LYS A 213 -3.25 -0.17 21.39
C LYS A 213 -4.63 0.46 21.38
N VAL A 214 -5.62 -0.27 21.90
CA VAL A 214 -6.99 0.22 22.10
C VAL A 214 -7.11 0.84 23.48
N PHE A 215 -7.58 2.09 23.53
CA PHE A 215 -7.80 2.84 24.76
C PHE A 215 -9.26 2.80 25.21
N GLU A 216 -10.18 2.80 24.25
CA GLU A 216 -11.62 2.77 24.47
C GLU A 216 -12.30 1.91 23.40
N PRO A 217 -13.45 1.28 23.68
CA PRO A 217 -14.20 1.28 24.95
C PRO A 217 -13.64 0.30 26.01
N THR A 218 -14.19 0.31 27.23
CA THR A 218 -13.68 -0.45 28.40
C THR A 218 -13.53 -1.96 28.13
N ASP A 219 -14.45 -2.57 27.40
CA ASP A 219 -14.42 -4.00 27.06
C ASP A 219 -13.28 -4.38 26.11
N PHE A 220 -12.78 -3.42 25.32
CA PHE A 220 -11.60 -3.60 24.46
C PHE A 220 -10.34 -2.91 24.99
N LYS A 221 -10.44 -2.14 26.07
CA LYS A 221 -9.32 -1.38 26.63
C LYS A 221 -8.10 -2.29 26.86
N ASN A 222 -6.93 -1.75 26.52
CA ASN A 222 -5.64 -2.42 26.59
C ASN A 222 -5.51 -3.62 25.66
N THR A 223 -6.42 -3.83 24.70
CA THR A 223 -6.14 -4.73 23.58
C THR A 223 -4.99 -4.17 22.75
N GLN A 224 -3.99 -4.99 22.47
CA GLN A 224 -2.78 -4.58 21.76
C GLN A 224 -2.45 -5.58 20.66
N LEU A 225 -1.88 -5.07 19.57
CA LEU A 225 -1.43 -5.87 18.44
C LEU A 225 -0.04 -5.39 18.01
N LEU A 226 0.91 -6.31 17.93
CA LEU A 226 2.24 -6.09 17.36
C LEU A 226 2.35 -6.93 16.10
N ILE A 227 2.76 -6.32 15.00
CA ILE A 227 3.11 -7.01 13.76
C ILE A 227 4.55 -6.67 13.44
N GLN A 228 5.38 -7.70 13.30
CA GLN A 228 6.77 -7.61 12.88
C GLN A 228 6.91 -8.27 11.52
N ARG A 229 7.25 -7.46 10.53
CA ARG A 229 7.48 -7.91 9.17
C ARG A 229 8.97 -8.07 8.91
N PHE A 230 9.35 -9.21 8.36
CA PHE A 230 10.73 -9.49 8.02
C PHE A 230 11.07 -8.98 6.62
N ASP A 231 12.37 -8.77 6.41
CA ASP A 231 12.93 -8.34 5.13
C ASP A 231 12.78 -9.40 4.03
N ASP A 232 12.85 -10.67 4.42
CA ASP A 232 12.53 -11.80 3.55
C ASP A 232 11.00 -12.02 3.54
N ASP A 233 10.35 -11.67 2.42
CA ASP A 233 8.90 -11.82 2.26
C ASP A 233 8.45 -13.30 2.21
N ALA A 234 9.36 -14.25 1.96
CA ALA A 234 9.04 -15.68 2.07
C ALA A 234 8.87 -16.12 3.54
N ARG A 235 9.47 -15.39 4.49
CA ARG A 235 9.30 -15.62 5.92
C ARG A 235 7.95 -15.07 6.39
N GLN A 236 7.25 -15.83 7.23
CA GLN A 236 5.98 -15.37 7.79
C GLN A 236 6.20 -14.22 8.77
N ASP A 237 5.30 -13.24 8.70
CA ASP A 237 5.24 -12.14 9.66
C ASP A 237 4.94 -12.67 11.06
N ASP A 238 5.54 -12.04 12.07
CA ASP A 238 5.28 -12.32 13.46
C ASP A 238 4.22 -11.36 13.99
N ALA A 239 3.01 -11.87 14.21
CA ALA A 239 1.92 -11.09 14.79
C ALA A 239 1.56 -11.61 16.19
N TYR A 240 1.43 -10.69 17.14
CA TYR A 240 1.11 -10.98 18.53
C TYR A 240 -0.02 -10.10 19.01
N MET A 241 -0.98 -10.69 19.69
CA MET A 241 -2.14 -10.02 20.22
C MET A 241 -2.21 -10.20 21.74
N TYR A 242 -2.45 -9.11 22.45
CA TYR A 242 -2.71 -9.11 23.88
C TYR A 242 -4.13 -8.61 24.12
N PHE A 243 -4.88 -9.33 24.94
CA PHE A 243 -6.21 -8.92 25.36
C PHE A 243 -6.16 -8.45 26.81
N GLY A 244 -6.53 -7.19 27.06
CA GLY A 244 -6.49 -6.58 28.40
C GLY A 244 -7.21 -7.40 29.47
N PHE A 245 -8.37 -7.96 29.13
CA PHE A 245 -9.17 -8.79 30.04
C PHE A 245 -8.61 -10.20 30.28
N GLN A 246 -7.86 -10.78 29.33
CA GLN A 246 -7.23 -12.10 29.51
C GLN A 246 -5.82 -12.00 30.11
N ARG A 247 -5.20 -10.82 30.05
CA ARG A 247 -3.83 -10.54 30.52
C ARG A 247 -2.79 -11.51 29.96
N ARG A 248 -2.98 -11.96 28.72
CA ARG A 248 -2.10 -12.92 28.04
C ARG A 248 -1.79 -12.45 26.63
N VAL A 249 -0.52 -12.58 26.26
CA VAL A 249 -0.05 -12.41 24.87
C VAL A 249 -0.21 -13.74 24.15
N ARG A 250 -0.75 -13.70 22.93
CA ARG A 250 -0.87 -14.84 22.03
C ARG A 250 -0.24 -14.49 20.70
N ARG A 251 0.50 -15.41 20.10
CA ARG A 251 0.90 -15.29 18.69
C ARG A 251 -0.33 -15.58 17.83
N LEU A 252 -0.60 -14.76 16.83
CA LEU A 252 -1.64 -15.01 15.85
C LEU A 252 -1.16 -16.10 14.89
N ALA A 253 -2.03 -17.06 14.59
CA ALA A 253 -1.76 -18.06 13.56
C ALA A 253 -1.86 -17.42 12.17
N THR A 254 -1.19 -18.03 11.18
CA THR A 254 -1.06 -17.52 9.80
C THR A 254 -2.41 -17.14 9.14
N GLY A 255 -3.50 -17.83 9.45
CA GLY A 255 -4.82 -17.53 8.87
C GLY A 255 -5.63 -16.45 9.59
N GLN A 256 -5.25 -16.06 10.81
CA GLN A 256 -6.01 -15.10 11.63
C GLN A 256 -5.84 -13.64 11.18
N THR A 257 -4.95 -13.39 10.22
CA THR A 257 -4.82 -12.07 9.59
C THR A 257 -6.02 -11.70 8.72
N THR A 258 -6.81 -12.70 8.31
CA THR A 258 -8.03 -12.55 7.51
C THR A 258 -9.31 -12.44 8.35
N ASP A 259 -9.20 -12.45 9.68
CA ASP A 259 -10.34 -12.23 10.57
C ASP A 259 -10.67 -10.74 10.69
N ALA A 260 -11.95 -10.42 10.82
CA ALA A 260 -12.44 -9.08 11.16
C ALA A 260 -11.81 -8.59 12.48
N PHE A 261 -11.06 -7.49 12.43
CA PHE A 261 -10.38 -6.96 13.60
C PHE A 261 -11.39 -6.34 14.57
N LEU A 262 -11.51 -6.92 15.77
CA LEU A 262 -12.39 -6.45 16.86
C LEU A 262 -13.83 -6.15 16.42
N GLY A 263 -14.38 -6.98 15.52
CA GLY A 263 -15.74 -6.83 15.00
C GLY A 263 -15.94 -5.72 13.97
N SER A 264 -14.86 -5.12 13.46
CA SER A 264 -14.90 -4.21 12.33
C SER A 264 -15.09 -4.95 11.00
N ASP A 265 -15.26 -4.21 9.91
CA ASP A 265 -15.25 -4.74 8.55
C ASP A 265 -13.82 -4.93 8.00
N VAL A 266 -12.79 -4.55 8.75
CA VAL A 266 -11.39 -4.52 8.30
C VAL A 266 -10.66 -5.75 8.80
N MET A 267 -10.00 -6.48 7.91
CA MET A 267 -9.10 -7.57 8.30
C MET A 267 -7.73 -7.02 8.67
N ILE A 268 -6.94 -7.74 9.47
CA ILE A 268 -5.59 -7.29 9.85
C ILE A 268 -4.70 -7.11 8.60
N GLU A 269 -4.91 -7.95 7.58
CA GLU A 269 -4.24 -7.82 6.28
C GLU A 269 -4.69 -6.61 5.45
N ASP A 270 -5.79 -5.94 5.80
CA ASP A 270 -6.27 -4.74 5.09
C ASP A 270 -5.70 -3.44 5.70
N PHE A 271 -4.94 -3.51 6.80
CA PHE A 271 -4.34 -2.33 7.42
C PHE A 271 -3.43 -1.58 6.43
N ASP A 272 -3.48 -0.25 6.47
CA ASP A 272 -2.79 0.64 5.53
C ASP A 272 -3.04 0.31 4.04
N GLY A 273 -4.23 -0.24 3.74
CA GLY A 273 -4.65 -0.62 2.39
C GLY A 273 -4.29 -2.05 2.02
N TYR A 274 -3.09 -2.51 2.39
CA TYR A 274 -2.68 -3.91 2.32
C TYR A 274 -1.44 -4.19 3.19
N ASN A 275 -1.56 -5.16 4.09
CA ASN A 275 -0.55 -5.51 5.09
C ASN A 275 -0.28 -7.02 5.16
N ALA A 276 -0.51 -7.78 4.08
CA ALA A 276 -0.03 -9.17 3.97
C ALA A 276 1.19 -9.27 3.06
N ARG A 277 1.74 -10.48 2.88
CA ARG A 277 3.01 -10.70 2.16
C ARG A 277 2.78 -10.64 0.65
N ILE A 278 3.75 -10.12 -0.09
CA ILE A 278 3.64 -10.02 -1.56
C ILE A 278 3.54 -11.43 -2.17
N SER A 279 4.30 -12.39 -1.63
CA SER A 279 4.30 -13.80 -2.02
C SER A 279 2.97 -14.54 -1.79
N GLU A 280 2.04 -13.99 -1.01
CA GLU A 280 0.74 -14.61 -0.73
C GLU A 280 -0.31 -14.31 -1.82
N MET A 281 0.03 -13.45 -2.77
CA MET A 281 -0.85 -13.04 -3.86
C MET A 281 -0.17 -13.20 -5.21
N LYS A 282 -0.97 -13.56 -6.21
CA LYS A 282 -0.61 -13.40 -7.62
C LYS A 282 -1.04 -12.01 -8.07
N TRP A 283 -0.09 -11.20 -8.50
CA TRP A 283 -0.30 -9.80 -8.88
C TRP A 283 -0.36 -9.63 -10.39
N THR A 284 -1.50 -9.19 -10.91
CA THR A 284 -1.72 -8.95 -12.33
C THR A 284 -1.97 -7.47 -12.57
N TYR A 285 -1.02 -6.78 -13.21
CA TYR A 285 -1.22 -5.41 -13.68
C TYR A 285 -2.28 -5.40 -14.79
N LYS A 286 -3.27 -4.50 -14.67
CA LYS A 286 -4.38 -4.39 -15.62
C LYS A 286 -4.16 -3.24 -16.58
N GLU A 287 -3.97 -2.04 -16.04
CA GLU A 287 -3.84 -0.80 -16.81
C GLU A 287 -3.35 0.36 -15.94
N THR A 288 -2.90 1.41 -16.61
CA THR A 288 -2.72 2.75 -16.04
C THR A 288 -3.81 3.64 -16.61
N ARG A 289 -4.54 4.35 -15.74
CA ARG A 289 -5.58 5.30 -16.17
C ARG A 289 -5.75 6.47 -15.21
N GLN A 290 -6.48 7.47 -15.65
CA GLN A 290 -6.87 8.61 -14.81
C GLN A 290 -8.12 8.23 -14.00
N LEU A 291 -8.08 8.38 -12.68
CA LEU A 291 -9.20 8.07 -11.78
C LEU A 291 -9.38 9.16 -10.73
N LEU A 292 -10.62 9.41 -10.32
CA LEU A 292 -10.88 10.15 -9.09
C LEU A 292 -10.47 9.28 -7.90
N MET A 293 -9.58 9.81 -7.07
CA MET A 293 -9.07 9.15 -5.88
C MET A 293 -9.25 10.04 -4.65
N PRO A 294 -9.33 9.47 -3.44
CA PRO A 294 -9.57 10.21 -2.20
C PRO A 294 -8.27 10.89 -1.69
N PHE A 295 -7.62 11.66 -2.56
CA PHE A 295 -6.50 12.53 -2.24
C PHE A 295 -7.01 13.96 -2.07
N TYR A 296 -6.56 14.66 -1.03
CA TYR A 296 -7.05 16.00 -0.68
C TYR A 296 -6.07 16.78 0.19
N ASN A 297 -6.38 18.06 0.39
CA ASN A 297 -5.78 18.90 1.41
C ASN A 297 -6.72 18.95 2.63
N HIS A 298 -6.27 18.52 3.80
CA HIS A 298 -7.10 18.48 5.00
C HIS A 298 -7.63 19.86 5.41
N ASN A 299 -6.76 20.88 5.36
CA ASN A 299 -7.09 22.25 5.76
C ASN A 299 -8.16 22.91 4.87
N ASP A 300 -8.44 22.35 3.69
CA ASP A 300 -9.44 22.87 2.75
C ASP A 300 -10.84 22.24 2.99
N LEU A 301 -10.93 21.24 3.89
CA LEU A 301 -12.18 20.52 4.16
C LEU A 301 -13.04 21.21 5.21
N LYS A 302 -14.35 20.91 5.17
CA LYS A 302 -15.22 21.11 6.33
C LYS A 302 -14.98 19.99 7.33
N LEU A 303 -14.21 20.28 8.37
CA LEU A 303 -13.83 19.31 9.39
C LEU A 303 -14.94 19.11 10.44
N SER A 304 -14.91 17.95 11.08
CA SER A 304 -15.83 17.56 12.15
C SER A 304 -15.54 18.33 13.44
N ASP A 305 -16.60 18.65 14.16
CA ASP A 305 -16.56 19.22 15.51
C ASP A 305 -16.97 18.22 16.61
N GLU A 306 -17.27 16.98 16.21
CA GLU A 306 -17.79 15.90 17.06
C GLU A 306 -16.81 15.51 18.18
N PHE A 307 -15.51 15.54 17.87
CA PHE A 307 -14.46 15.18 18.81
C PHE A 307 -13.57 16.37 19.11
N LYS A 308 -13.31 16.59 20.40
CA LYS A 308 -12.37 17.61 20.86
C LYS A 308 -11.00 16.98 21.04
N ASP A 309 -10.05 17.41 20.22
CA ASP A 309 -8.65 17.07 20.37
C ASP A 309 -7.95 18.09 21.30
N PRO A 310 -7.08 17.64 22.23
CA PRO A 310 -6.37 18.55 23.14
C PRO A 310 -5.52 19.62 22.44
N ASP A 311 -5.00 19.32 21.24
CA ASP A 311 -4.16 20.22 20.47
C ASP A 311 -4.98 21.06 19.46
N GLY A 312 -6.31 20.99 19.52
CA GLY A 312 -7.22 21.70 18.62
C GLY A 312 -7.34 21.09 17.21
N PHE A 313 -6.74 19.92 16.96
CA PHE A 313 -6.91 19.21 15.69
C PHE A 313 -8.38 18.83 15.47
N GLN A 314 -8.89 19.08 14.26
CA GLN A 314 -10.22 18.64 13.86
C GLN A 314 -10.11 17.50 12.86
N TYR A 315 -11.06 16.58 12.90
CA TYR A 315 -11.00 15.36 12.12
C TYR A 315 -11.79 15.48 10.82
N VAL A 316 -11.45 14.69 9.79
CA VAL A 316 -12.26 14.58 8.56
C VAL A 316 -13.70 14.20 8.93
N ASN A 317 -14.69 14.90 8.36
CA ASN A 317 -16.10 14.59 8.58
C ASN A 317 -16.54 13.37 7.75
N PHE A 318 -17.66 12.75 8.11
CA PHE A 318 -18.27 11.66 7.35
C PHE A 318 -19.69 12.03 6.92
N SER A 319 -20.06 11.61 5.71
CA SER A 319 -21.32 11.92 5.04
C SER A 319 -21.81 10.71 4.23
N GLY A 320 -22.79 10.95 3.36
CA GLY A 320 -23.45 9.91 2.59
C GLY A 320 -24.36 9.04 3.46
N GLN A 321 -24.86 7.97 2.84
CA GLN A 321 -25.73 6.99 3.45
C GLN A 321 -25.06 6.38 4.69
N GLY A 322 -25.77 6.46 5.82
CA GLY A 322 -25.31 5.99 7.12
C GLY A 322 -24.08 6.69 7.69
N GLY A 323 -23.59 7.76 7.07
CA GLY A 323 -22.30 8.37 7.43
C GLY A 323 -21.11 7.46 7.15
N CYS A 324 -21.20 6.61 6.12
CA CYS A 324 -20.17 5.62 5.78
C CYS A 324 -19.05 6.13 4.87
N PHE A 325 -19.17 7.35 4.32
CA PHE A 325 -18.22 7.89 3.36
C PHE A 325 -17.54 9.13 3.92
N PRO A 326 -16.22 9.31 3.76
CA PRO A 326 -15.56 10.53 4.21
C PRO A 326 -16.05 11.72 3.38
N ASP A 327 -16.40 12.85 4.02
CA ASP A 327 -16.80 14.10 3.36
C ASP A 327 -15.54 14.85 2.90
N ILE A 328 -15.03 14.44 1.74
CA ILE A 328 -13.78 14.91 1.16
C ILE A 328 -13.99 15.38 -0.28
N ALA A 329 -13.06 16.20 -0.75
CA ALA A 329 -12.98 16.54 -2.16
C ALA A 329 -11.97 15.62 -2.86
N TRP A 330 -12.43 14.87 -3.87
CA TRP A 330 -11.64 13.90 -4.60
C TRP A 330 -10.82 14.58 -5.68
N GLN A 331 -9.61 14.08 -5.91
CA GLN A 331 -8.70 14.62 -6.92
C GLN A 331 -8.49 13.62 -8.05
N MET A 332 -8.33 14.11 -9.27
CA MET A 332 -7.92 13.29 -10.40
C MET A 332 -6.47 12.86 -10.23
N ARG A 333 -6.20 11.56 -10.33
CA ARG A 333 -4.87 10.96 -10.19
C ARG A 333 -4.60 9.99 -11.33
N LYS A 334 -3.32 9.89 -11.72
CA LYS A 334 -2.83 8.76 -12.52
C LYS A 334 -2.72 7.55 -11.60
N VAL A 335 -3.34 6.44 -11.99
CA VAL A 335 -3.52 5.27 -11.13
C VAL A 335 -3.10 4.01 -11.88
N HIS A 336 -2.34 3.15 -11.20
CA HIS A 336 -2.10 1.78 -11.64
C HIS A 336 -3.15 0.86 -11.04
N VAL A 337 -3.91 0.17 -11.89
CA VAL A 337 -4.92 -0.81 -11.51
C VAL A 337 -4.28 -2.19 -11.49
N VAL A 338 -4.31 -2.86 -10.34
CA VAL A 338 -3.69 -4.17 -10.15
C VAL A 338 -4.70 -5.11 -9.49
N GLU A 339 -4.85 -6.28 -10.08
CA GLU A 339 -5.63 -7.39 -9.52
C GLU A 339 -4.69 -8.29 -8.70
N ALA A 340 -5.11 -8.64 -7.49
CA ALA A 340 -4.39 -9.54 -6.60
C ALA A 340 -5.27 -10.73 -6.23
N GLU A 341 -4.85 -11.93 -6.63
CA GLU A 341 -5.54 -13.19 -6.35
C GLU A 341 -4.76 -13.97 -5.27
N PRO A 342 -5.37 -14.39 -4.15
CA PRO A 342 -4.67 -15.17 -3.14
C PRO A 342 -4.15 -16.50 -3.68
N VAL A 343 -2.92 -16.85 -3.31
CA VAL A 343 -2.30 -18.14 -3.68
C VAL A 343 -2.95 -19.29 -2.89
N MET A 344 -3.35 -19.04 -1.64
CA MET A 344 -3.97 -20.05 -0.78
C MET A 344 -5.46 -20.24 -1.12
N PRO A 345 -5.92 -21.44 -1.53
CA PRO A 345 -7.33 -21.68 -1.88
C PRO A 345 -8.33 -21.50 -0.74
N ALA A 346 -7.85 -21.56 0.51
CA ALA A 346 -8.66 -21.38 1.71
C ALA A 346 -8.88 -19.90 2.08
N HIS A 347 -8.24 -18.97 1.37
CA HIS A 347 -8.39 -17.54 1.61
C HIS A 347 -9.86 -17.11 1.43
N PRO A 348 -10.44 -16.26 2.31
CA PRO A 348 -11.86 -15.90 2.26
C PRO A 348 -12.22 -14.98 1.08
N VAL A 349 -11.26 -14.19 0.60
CA VAL A 349 -11.38 -13.32 -0.58
C VAL A 349 -11.01 -14.11 -1.84
N SER A 350 -11.74 -13.91 -2.96
CA SER A 350 -11.33 -14.45 -4.27
C SER A 350 -10.26 -13.61 -4.94
N LYS A 351 -10.44 -12.28 -4.89
CA LYS A 351 -9.49 -11.31 -5.43
C LYS A 351 -9.70 -9.92 -4.85
N ARG A 352 -8.68 -9.10 -5.01
CA ARG A 352 -8.73 -7.65 -4.77
C ARG A 352 -8.40 -6.90 -6.05
N ILE A 353 -9.02 -5.74 -6.23
CA ILE A 353 -8.59 -4.75 -7.22
C ILE A 353 -8.05 -3.57 -6.43
N PHE A 354 -6.74 -3.38 -6.51
CA PHE A 354 -6.03 -2.27 -5.91
C PHE A 354 -5.84 -1.15 -6.92
N TYR A 355 -5.99 0.09 -6.43
CA TYR A 355 -5.76 1.31 -7.18
C TYR A 355 -4.62 2.06 -6.51
N PHE A 356 -3.42 1.88 -7.07
CA PHE A 356 -2.20 2.52 -6.60
C PHE A 356 -2.07 3.90 -7.25
N ASP A 357 -1.90 4.94 -6.46
CA ASP A 357 -1.52 6.25 -7.00
C ASP A 357 -0.14 6.16 -7.65
N ALA A 358 0.00 6.55 -8.92
CA ALA A 358 1.24 6.35 -9.65
C ALA A 358 2.41 7.21 -9.12
N GLN A 359 2.10 8.36 -8.50
CA GLN A 359 3.13 9.25 -7.95
C GLN A 359 3.70 8.72 -6.64
N THR A 360 2.84 8.25 -5.73
CA THR A 360 3.21 7.91 -4.35
C THR A 360 3.25 6.41 -4.09
N TYR A 361 2.67 5.61 -5.00
CA TYR A 361 2.35 4.19 -4.83
C TYR A 361 1.45 3.87 -3.64
N ALA A 362 0.84 4.87 -3.00
CA ALA A 362 -0.10 4.62 -1.92
C ALA A 362 -1.38 3.95 -2.46
N ILE A 363 -1.86 2.92 -1.76
CA ILE A 363 -3.21 2.37 -1.98
C ILE A 363 -4.20 3.32 -1.31
N ALA A 364 -5.12 3.90 -2.10
CA ALA A 364 -6.18 4.76 -1.58
C ALA A 364 -7.59 4.20 -1.83
N ARG A 365 -7.70 3.22 -2.74
CA ARG A 365 -8.94 2.51 -3.06
C ARG A 365 -8.64 1.02 -3.24
N THR A 366 -9.51 0.20 -2.67
CA THR A 366 -9.49 -1.26 -2.85
C THR A 366 -10.92 -1.77 -3.03
N LEU A 367 -11.11 -2.67 -3.98
CA LEU A 367 -12.33 -3.47 -4.10
C LEU A 367 -12.01 -4.91 -3.72
N ILE A 368 -12.80 -5.49 -2.82
CA ILE A 368 -12.60 -6.84 -2.30
C ILE A 368 -13.78 -7.69 -2.77
N TYR A 369 -13.49 -8.84 -3.38
CA TYR A 369 -14.49 -9.76 -3.91
C TYR A 369 -14.53 -11.05 -3.09
N ASP A 370 -15.73 -11.57 -2.83
CA ASP A 370 -15.90 -12.84 -2.13
C ASP A 370 -15.60 -14.04 -3.04
N ARG A 371 -15.68 -15.26 -2.50
CA ARG A 371 -15.43 -16.51 -3.27
C ARG A 371 -16.42 -16.79 -4.40
N LYS A 372 -17.57 -16.10 -4.45
CA LYS A 372 -18.52 -16.18 -5.56
C LYS A 372 -18.16 -15.21 -6.70
N GLY A 373 -17.17 -14.36 -6.48
CA GLY A 373 -16.77 -13.32 -7.42
C GLY A 373 -17.67 -12.07 -7.34
N GLU A 374 -18.47 -11.96 -6.28
CA GLU A 374 -19.34 -10.80 -6.04
C GLU A 374 -18.55 -9.73 -5.27
N LEU A 375 -18.84 -8.45 -5.54
CA LEU A 375 -18.23 -7.37 -4.77
C LEU A 375 -18.68 -7.51 -3.31
N TRP A 376 -17.72 -7.64 -2.42
CA TRP A 376 -17.97 -7.80 -0.99
C TRP A 376 -17.75 -6.49 -0.24
N LYS A 377 -16.57 -5.88 -0.41
CA LYS A 377 -16.21 -4.65 0.31
C LYS A 377 -15.63 -3.58 -0.59
N ILE A 378 -15.93 -2.34 -0.23
CA ILE A 378 -15.36 -1.13 -0.79
C ILE A 378 -14.47 -0.48 0.29
N ALA A 379 -13.17 -0.37 0.03
CA ALA A 379 -12.23 0.30 0.93
C ALA A 379 -11.82 1.68 0.40
N ILE A 380 -12.05 2.73 1.18
CA ILE A 380 -11.57 4.10 0.95
C ILE A 380 -10.51 4.38 2.01
N LEU A 381 -9.32 4.79 1.59
CA LEU A 381 -8.28 5.30 2.47
C LEU A 381 -7.90 6.69 2.00
N GLY A 382 -8.38 7.70 2.71
CA GLY A 382 -8.17 9.11 2.39
C GLY A 382 -6.73 9.53 2.65
N LYS A 383 -6.10 10.11 1.63
CA LYS A 383 -4.70 10.55 1.65
C LYS A 383 -4.65 12.08 1.69
N SER A 384 -4.20 12.64 2.80
CA SER A 384 -4.04 14.09 2.95
C SER A 384 -2.62 14.54 2.62
N HIS A 385 -2.50 15.69 1.96
CA HIS A 385 -1.21 16.30 1.64
C HIS A 385 -0.51 16.74 2.93
N PRO A 386 0.76 16.33 3.16
CA PRO A 386 1.45 16.59 4.42
C PRO A 386 1.59 18.08 4.77
N ASP A 387 1.76 18.95 3.76
CA ASP A 387 1.88 20.40 3.97
C ASP A 387 0.55 21.13 4.23
N HIS A 388 -0.59 20.47 3.98
CA HIS A 388 -1.93 21.00 4.21
C HIS A 388 -2.64 20.23 5.33
N HIS A 389 -1.87 19.81 6.33
CA HIS A 389 -2.30 19.07 7.52
C HIS A 389 -1.66 19.70 8.77
N LEU A 390 -1.39 18.90 9.81
CA LEU A 390 -0.69 19.31 11.03
C LEU A 390 0.71 19.87 10.72
N PRO A 391 1.18 20.92 11.44
CA PRO A 391 2.49 21.53 11.22
C PRO A 391 3.66 20.54 11.27
N GLY A 392 3.58 19.53 12.14
CA GLY A 392 4.62 18.51 12.30
C GLY A 392 4.75 17.53 11.12
N ASN A 393 3.84 17.57 10.15
CA ASN A 393 3.92 16.76 8.92
C ASN A 393 4.51 17.53 7.74
N LYS A 394 4.58 18.87 7.82
CA LYS A 394 5.04 19.73 6.74
C LYS A 394 6.45 19.35 6.30
N GLY A 395 6.65 19.18 5.00
CA GLY A 395 7.93 18.83 4.39
C GLY A 395 8.33 17.36 4.50
N THR A 396 7.52 16.50 5.13
CA THR A 396 7.83 15.05 5.21
C THR A 396 7.68 14.35 3.87
N GLY A 397 6.89 14.92 2.95
CA GLY A 397 6.56 14.31 1.66
C GLY A 397 5.64 13.09 1.76
N VAL A 398 5.30 12.59 2.96
CA VAL A 398 4.50 11.37 3.19
C VAL A 398 2.99 11.63 3.02
N PRO A 399 2.27 10.97 2.08
CA PRO A 399 0.81 10.98 2.02
C PRO A 399 0.24 10.42 3.32
N LEU A 400 -0.50 11.26 4.03
CA LEU A 400 -1.00 10.92 5.36
C LEU A 400 -2.32 10.17 5.23
N ASN A 401 -2.44 9.04 5.90
CA ASN A 401 -3.76 8.46 6.16
C ASN A 401 -4.54 9.43 7.04
N ASP A 402 -5.67 9.96 6.58
CA ASP A 402 -6.40 11.01 7.32
C ASP A 402 -7.87 10.62 7.56
N SER A 403 -8.41 9.75 6.70
CA SER A 403 -9.68 9.08 6.91
C SER A 403 -9.68 7.67 6.33
N GLY A 404 -10.56 6.79 6.81
CA GLY A 404 -10.73 5.45 6.28
C GLY A 404 -12.20 5.01 6.30
N ALA A 405 -12.60 4.22 5.32
CA ALA A 405 -13.89 3.54 5.32
C ALA A 405 -13.73 2.15 4.71
N MET A 406 -14.24 1.13 5.38
CA MET A 406 -14.47 -0.19 4.82
C MET A 406 -15.96 -0.45 4.84
N ILE A 407 -16.56 -0.56 3.66
CA ILE A 407 -18.01 -0.69 3.50
C ILE A 407 -18.30 -2.09 2.99
N ASP A 408 -18.92 -2.92 3.81
CA ASP A 408 -19.46 -4.22 3.42
C ASP A 408 -20.79 -4.01 2.70
N VAL A 409 -20.76 -4.13 1.38
CA VAL A 409 -21.94 -3.86 0.54
C VAL A 409 -22.95 -4.99 0.60
N GLN A 410 -22.56 -6.17 1.08
CA GLN A 410 -23.45 -7.33 1.22
C GLN A 410 -24.17 -7.26 2.56
N ALA A 411 -23.44 -7.04 3.66
CA ALA A 411 -23.99 -6.93 5.01
C ALA A 411 -24.65 -5.58 5.30
N LYS A 412 -24.42 -4.56 4.46
CA LYS A 412 -24.86 -3.17 4.68
C LYS A 412 -24.35 -2.64 6.02
N HIS A 413 -23.07 -2.85 6.27
CA HIS A 413 -22.35 -2.40 7.46
C HIS A 413 -21.06 -1.69 7.01
N CYS A 414 -20.56 -0.75 7.81
CA CYS A 414 -19.32 -0.06 7.50
C CYS A 414 -18.52 0.30 8.75
N SER A 415 -17.21 0.35 8.57
CA SER A 415 -16.23 0.73 9.57
C SER A 415 -15.53 1.99 9.09
N THR A 416 -15.75 3.10 9.80
CA THR A 416 -15.29 4.45 9.44
C THR A 416 -14.25 4.95 10.43
N GLY A 417 -13.19 5.56 9.93
CA GLY A 417 -12.04 5.94 10.72
C GLY A 417 -11.65 7.40 10.48
N GLN A 418 -11.50 8.15 11.57
CA GLN A 418 -11.02 9.53 11.59
C GLN A 418 -9.64 9.54 12.24
N PHE A 419 -8.61 10.00 11.52
CA PHE A 419 -7.22 9.77 11.92
C PHE A 419 -6.52 11.09 12.27
N LYS A 420 -5.73 11.10 13.35
CA LYS A 420 -4.74 12.14 13.62
C LYS A 420 -3.34 11.59 13.35
N THR A 421 -2.89 11.72 12.10
CA THR A 421 -1.65 11.11 11.63
C THR A 421 -0.46 12.04 11.74
N LEU A 422 0.66 11.50 12.21
CA LEU A 422 1.93 12.18 12.43
C LEU A 422 3.04 11.36 11.76
N ALA A 423 3.58 11.85 10.63
CA ALA A 423 4.66 11.22 9.88
C ALA A 423 6.04 11.51 10.51
N GLN A 424 6.15 11.31 11.82
CA GLN A 424 7.34 11.60 12.61
C GLN A 424 7.87 10.30 13.26
N PRO A 425 8.94 9.70 12.72
CA PRO A 425 9.49 8.44 13.22
C PRO A 425 9.89 8.47 14.71
N GLY A 426 10.24 9.65 15.25
CA GLY A 426 10.56 9.83 16.66
C GLY A 426 9.42 9.49 17.64
N LEU A 427 8.17 9.46 17.16
CA LEU A 427 7.02 9.01 17.94
C LEU A 427 6.93 7.48 18.05
N SER A 428 7.78 6.74 17.34
CA SER A 428 7.76 5.28 17.26
C SER A 428 9.12 4.73 17.69
N PRO A 429 9.45 4.76 18.99
CA PRO A 429 10.77 4.33 19.44
C PRO A 429 10.98 2.84 19.15
N ASN A 430 12.16 2.48 18.64
CA ASN A 430 12.52 1.11 18.23
C ASN A 430 12.18 0.07 19.32
N GLY A 431 12.42 0.44 20.58
CA GLY A 431 12.18 -0.40 21.75
C GLY A 431 10.72 -0.82 21.93
N LEU A 432 9.75 -0.10 21.37
CA LEU A 432 8.31 -0.38 21.46
C LEU A 432 7.93 -1.68 20.72
N PHE A 433 8.58 -1.97 19.59
CA PHE A 433 8.19 -3.05 18.67
C PHE A 433 8.72 -4.41 19.10
N GLN A 434 8.53 -4.76 20.38
CA GLN A 434 8.98 -5.99 20.99
C GLN A 434 7.87 -6.61 21.84
N VAL A 435 7.81 -7.94 21.87
CA VAL A 435 6.71 -8.71 22.49
C VAL A 435 6.52 -8.35 23.97
N GLN A 436 7.59 -8.02 24.70
CA GLN A 436 7.50 -7.65 26.12
C GLN A 436 6.67 -6.39 26.38
N ASN A 437 6.53 -5.49 25.41
CA ASN A 437 5.75 -4.27 25.58
C ASN A 437 4.25 -4.49 25.46
N LEU A 438 3.81 -5.64 24.95
CA LEU A 438 2.39 -5.99 24.86
C LEU A 438 1.69 -6.16 26.23
N ARG A 439 2.43 -6.01 27.33
CA ARG A 439 1.97 -6.26 28.70
C ARG A 439 1.83 -4.97 29.53
N GLY A 440 2.24 -3.82 28.99
CA GLY A 440 2.18 -2.51 29.65
C GLY A 440 0.82 -1.85 29.47
N GLY A 441 -0.13 -2.21 30.32
CA GLY A 441 -1.51 -1.73 30.26
C GLY A 441 -1.71 -0.35 30.87
N ASP A 442 -1.04 -0.07 31.99
CA ASP A 442 -1.17 1.15 32.78
C ASP A 442 0.20 1.69 33.19
#